data_AF-A0A6F9E6D2-F1
#
_entry.id   AF-A0A6F9E6D2-F1
#
_cell.length_a   1.000
_cell.length_b   1.000
_cell.length_c   1.000
_cell.angle_alpha   90.00
_cell.angle_beta   90.00
_cell.angle_gamma   90.00
#
_symmetry.space_group_name_H-M   'P 1'
#
loop_
_entity.id
_entity.type
_entity.pdbx_description
1 polymer ?
#
loop_
_entity_poly.entity_id
_entity_poly.type
_entity_poly.pdbx_seq_one_letter_code
_entity_poly.pdbx_strand_id
1 'polypeptide(L)'
;MRKRRATLIVIRPPWRRWAAAVALLLLCALLLLPAAGLPIGAPAWWPTPVVVIDPGHGGYDPGVETDSGISEKDITLQISQTLAASLRTRGYTVLLTRTDDRDYALPGQRGRNAKRTDLDARIALAEAHRAVAFISIHCNSSPEATRGGAETFFNPSLTGSKVLAQAIQTELRKIPGMSLREAHDGSAYYLLQHLTMPAVIVEAGYLLIPSDRVKLVNPAYQRQVAEAVAAGLTHFLNSWSGTS
;
A
#
# COMPACT_ATOMS: atom_id res chain seq x y z
N MET A 1 30.08 85.25 48.12
CA MET A 1 30.28 84.02 48.91
C MET A 1 29.68 82.81 48.19
N ARG A 2 30.52 81.79 47.92
CA ARG A 2 30.28 80.37 47.55
C ARG A 2 28.97 79.99 46.80
N LYS A 3 29.07 79.82 45.47
CA LYS A 3 28.07 79.08 44.64
C LYS A 3 28.09 77.59 45.04
N ARG A 4 26.97 77.07 45.57
CA ARG A 4 26.80 75.64 45.85
C ARG A 4 26.47 74.91 44.54
N ARG A 5 27.31 73.96 44.14
CA ARG A 5 26.99 72.99 43.08
C ARG A 5 26.06 71.94 43.66
N ALA A 6 24.89 71.75 43.06
CA ALA A 6 24.01 70.63 43.36
C ALA A 6 24.47 69.40 42.58
N THR A 7 24.90 68.36 43.29
CA THR A 7 25.23 67.06 42.69
C THR A 7 23.93 66.26 42.53
N LEU A 8 23.53 65.98 41.28
CA LEU A 8 22.38 65.11 40.98
C LEU A 8 22.76 63.65 41.30
N ILE A 9 22.19 63.09 42.35
CA ILE A 9 22.30 61.66 42.67
C ILE A 9 21.26 60.92 41.83
N VAL A 10 21.71 60.21 40.79
CA VAL A 10 20.83 59.33 39.99
C VAL A 10 20.63 58.03 40.76
N ILE A 11 19.52 57.93 41.49
CA ILE A 11 19.11 56.70 42.17
C ILE A 11 18.54 55.76 41.09
N ARG A 12 19.33 54.76 40.67
CA ARG A 12 18.83 53.72 39.76
C ARG A 12 17.87 52.81 40.53
N PRO A 13 16.61 52.65 40.07
CA PRO A 13 15.62 51.88 40.81
C PRO A 13 16.06 50.42 41.02
N PRO A 14 15.85 49.86 42.22
CA PRO A 14 16.31 48.51 42.55
C PRO A 14 15.67 47.42 41.69
N TRP A 15 14.50 47.67 41.09
CA TRP A 15 13.73 46.70 40.29
C TRP A 15 14.47 46.21 39.03
N ARG A 16 15.43 46.97 38.47
CA ARG A 16 16.16 46.55 37.25
C ARG A 16 17.04 45.32 37.49
N ARG A 17 17.56 45.14 38.71
CA ARG A 17 18.33 43.95 39.09
C ARG A 17 17.42 42.73 39.29
N TRP A 18 16.22 42.95 39.82
CA TRP A 18 15.22 41.90 39.98
C TRP A 18 14.63 41.46 38.63
N ALA A 19 14.39 42.38 37.70
CA ALA A 19 13.91 42.07 36.36
C ALA A 19 14.90 41.19 35.57
N ALA A 20 16.20 41.48 35.67
CA ALA A 20 17.23 40.65 35.03
C ALA A 20 17.34 39.25 35.66
N ALA A 21 17.23 39.15 36.98
CA ALA A 21 17.25 37.87 37.69
C ALA A 21 16.01 37.01 37.35
N VAL A 22 14.83 37.63 37.29
CA VAL A 22 13.58 36.95 36.88
C VAL A 22 13.65 36.50 35.43
N ALA A 23 14.16 37.33 34.52
CA ALA A 23 14.32 36.95 33.11
C ALA A 23 15.29 35.77 32.93
N LEU A 24 16.39 35.74 33.69
CA LEU A 24 17.37 34.66 33.65
C LEU A 24 16.81 33.36 34.25
N LEU A 25 16.04 33.45 35.34
CA LEU A 25 15.34 32.30 35.92
C LEU A 25 14.30 31.71 34.96
N LEU A 26 13.54 32.55 34.26
CA LEU A 26 12.59 32.10 33.22
C LEU A 26 13.31 31.45 32.03
N LEU A 27 14.47 31.98 31.62
CA LEU A 27 15.27 31.41 30.54
C LEU A 27 15.89 30.05 30.94
N CYS A 28 16.41 29.93 32.15
CA CYS A 28 16.91 28.67 32.70
C CYS A 28 15.80 27.63 32.87
N ALA A 29 14.60 28.04 33.30
CA ALA A 29 13.44 27.16 33.37
C ALA A 29 13.03 26.64 31.97
N LEU A 30 13.16 27.46 30.92
CA LEU A 30 12.89 27.06 29.53
C LEU A 30 13.92 26.06 28.99
N LEU A 31 15.18 26.14 29.45
CA LEU A 31 16.27 25.22 29.09
C LEU A 31 16.31 23.93 29.93
N LEU A 32 15.61 23.92 31.07
CA LEU A 32 15.45 22.77 31.97
C LEU A 32 14.12 22.04 31.77
N LEU A 33 13.24 22.56 30.90
CA LEU A 33 12.20 21.72 30.32
C LEU A 33 12.95 20.55 29.66
N PRO A 34 12.71 19.29 30.05
CA PRO A 34 13.16 18.19 29.22
C PRO A 34 12.66 18.53 27.82
N ALA A 35 13.49 18.32 26.80
CA ALA A 35 12.93 18.02 25.49
C ALA A 35 12.10 16.76 25.71
N ALA A 36 10.88 16.94 26.21
CA ALA A 36 9.83 15.96 26.18
C ALA A 36 9.72 15.76 24.69
N GLY A 37 10.43 14.73 24.20
CA GLY A 37 10.30 14.27 22.84
C GLY A 37 8.81 14.29 22.62
N LEU A 38 8.37 15.09 21.64
CA LEU A 38 7.02 15.00 21.15
C LEU A 38 6.72 13.51 21.13
N PRO A 39 5.67 13.03 21.82
CA PRO A 39 5.38 11.61 21.82
C PRO A 39 5.47 11.22 20.35
N ILE A 40 6.38 10.31 20.02
CA ILE A 40 6.41 9.72 18.69
C ILE A 40 5.04 9.09 18.61
N GLY A 41 4.11 9.84 18.04
CA GLY A 41 2.71 9.50 18.09
C GLY A 41 2.62 8.11 17.51
N ALA A 42 1.87 7.23 18.18
CA ALA A 42 1.32 6.06 17.52
C ALA A 42 0.91 6.46 16.09
N PRO A 43 1.24 5.63 15.07
CA PRO A 43 1.11 6.03 13.67
C PRO A 43 -0.25 6.70 13.48
N ALA A 44 -0.24 7.90 12.90
CA ALA A 44 -1.46 8.62 12.58
C ALA A 44 -2.38 7.63 11.87
N TRP A 45 -3.48 7.26 12.54
CA TRP A 45 -4.50 6.43 11.96
C TRP A 45 -4.91 7.13 10.66
N TRP A 46 -4.80 6.44 9.54
CA TRP A 46 -5.12 7.05 8.26
C TRP A 46 -6.58 7.55 8.34
N PRO A 47 -6.85 8.82 7.99
CA PRO A 47 -8.19 9.38 8.09
C PRO A 47 -9.19 8.68 7.14
N THR A 48 -8.69 7.83 6.25
CA THR A 48 -9.45 7.06 5.27
C THR A 48 -9.07 5.56 5.34
N PRO A 49 -9.99 4.67 4.94
CA PRO A 49 -9.70 3.25 4.74
C PRO A 49 -8.42 3.02 3.91
N VAL A 50 -7.51 2.17 4.40
CA VAL A 50 -6.28 1.80 3.70
C VAL A 50 -6.55 0.62 2.77
N VAL A 51 -6.21 0.76 1.50
CA VAL A 51 -6.18 -0.33 0.53
C VAL A 51 -4.73 -0.72 0.30
N VAL A 52 -4.42 -2.01 0.40
CA VAL A 52 -3.09 -2.52 0.06
C VAL A 52 -3.15 -3.19 -1.31
N ILE A 53 -2.25 -2.76 -2.18
CA ILE A 53 -2.01 -3.38 -3.47
C ILE A 53 -0.69 -4.14 -3.40
N ASP A 54 -0.71 -5.37 -3.86
CA ASP A 54 0.44 -6.24 -3.86
C ASP A 54 0.85 -6.58 -5.29
N PRO A 55 1.90 -5.93 -5.85
CA PRO A 55 2.47 -6.37 -7.10
C PRO A 55 3.17 -7.71 -6.87
N GLY A 56 2.60 -8.79 -7.40
CA GLY A 56 3.11 -10.15 -7.23
C GLY A 56 4.57 -10.28 -7.64
N HIS A 57 5.29 -11.21 -7.02
CA HIS A 57 6.72 -11.47 -7.27
C HIS A 57 7.60 -10.23 -7.01
N GLY A 58 8.81 -10.18 -7.58
CA GLY A 58 9.78 -9.09 -7.43
C GLY A 58 11.15 -9.58 -6.96
N GLY A 59 12.17 -8.77 -7.19
CA GLY A 59 13.54 -9.09 -6.82
C GLY A 59 14.02 -10.35 -7.52
N TYR A 60 14.42 -11.35 -6.72
CA TYR A 60 14.91 -12.64 -7.20
C TYR A 60 13.80 -13.53 -7.79
N ASP A 61 12.54 -13.30 -7.45
CA ASP A 61 11.40 -14.04 -7.99
C ASP A 61 10.86 -13.30 -9.23
N PRO A 62 11.11 -13.78 -10.46
CA PRO A 62 10.54 -13.16 -11.66
C PRO A 62 9.05 -13.49 -11.84
N GLY A 63 8.52 -14.46 -11.08
CA GLY A 63 7.30 -15.17 -11.43
C GLY A 63 7.51 -15.97 -12.70
N VAL A 64 6.61 -15.81 -13.65
CA VAL A 64 6.76 -16.41 -14.98
C VAL A 64 7.59 -15.50 -15.87
N GLU A 65 8.57 -16.09 -16.55
CA GLU A 65 9.43 -15.39 -17.51
C GLU A 65 9.37 -16.08 -18.86
N THR A 66 9.26 -15.30 -19.93
CA THR A 66 9.29 -15.81 -21.30
C THR A 66 10.71 -15.86 -21.83
N ASP A 67 10.97 -16.68 -22.86
CA ASP A 67 12.28 -16.73 -23.54
C ASP A 67 12.72 -15.38 -24.13
N SER A 68 11.77 -14.46 -24.33
CA SER A 68 12.02 -13.09 -24.80
C SER A 68 12.33 -12.09 -23.66
N GLY A 69 12.48 -12.55 -22.42
CA GLY A 69 12.79 -11.73 -21.26
C GLY A 69 11.63 -10.92 -20.70
N ILE A 70 10.38 -11.28 -21.01
CA ILE A 70 9.20 -10.65 -20.39
C ILE A 70 8.93 -11.35 -19.07
N SER A 71 9.06 -10.62 -17.96
CA SER A 71 8.83 -11.15 -16.63
C SER A 71 7.46 -10.72 -16.09
N GLU A 72 6.81 -11.62 -15.34
CA GLU A 72 5.56 -11.34 -14.64
C GLU A 72 5.74 -10.19 -13.64
N LYS A 73 6.84 -10.17 -12.88
CA LYS A 73 7.11 -9.14 -11.86
C LYS A 73 7.10 -7.71 -12.41
N ASP A 74 7.48 -7.50 -13.66
CA ASP A 74 7.47 -6.18 -14.29
C ASP A 74 6.05 -5.77 -14.67
N ILE A 75 5.28 -6.70 -15.22
CA ILE A 75 3.87 -6.48 -15.60
C ILE A 75 3.04 -6.19 -14.35
N THR A 76 3.19 -6.98 -13.30
CA THR A 76 2.45 -6.81 -12.05
C THR A 76 2.77 -5.47 -11.39
N LEU A 77 4.03 -5.02 -11.43
CA LEU A 77 4.44 -3.72 -10.93
C LEU A 77 3.77 -2.57 -11.70
N GLN A 78 3.80 -2.63 -13.03
CA GLN A 78 3.21 -1.60 -13.90
C GLN A 78 1.69 -1.47 -13.70
N ILE A 79 0.97 -2.60 -13.68
CA ILE A 79 -0.47 -2.62 -13.43
C ILE A 79 -0.77 -2.08 -12.02
N SER A 80 -0.03 -2.52 -11.02
CA SER A 80 -0.24 -2.12 -9.62
C SER A 80 0.02 -0.64 -9.38
N GLN A 81 1.05 -0.06 -9.99
CA GLN A 81 1.30 1.38 -9.93
C GLN A 81 0.17 2.19 -10.59
N THR A 82 -0.34 1.70 -11.73
CA THR A 82 -1.48 2.31 -12.42
C THR A 82 -2.76 2.22 -11.57
N LEU A 83 -3.03 1.07 -10.97
CA LEU A 83 -4.15 0.85 -10.05
C LEU A 83 -4.04 1.76 -8.82
N ALA A 84 -2.85 1.88 -8.24
CA ALA A 84 -2.61 2.75 -7.10
C ALA A 84 -2.89 4.22 -7.43
N ALA A 85 -2.44 4.68 -8.60
CA ALA A 85 -2.74 6.02 -9.07
C ALA A 85 -4.25 6.23 -9.22
N SER A 86 -4.96 5.30 -9.88
CA SER A 86 -6.42 5.37 -10.06
C SER A 86 -7.15 5.44 -8.72
N LEU A 87 -6.84 4.55 -7.77
CA LEU A 87 -7.48 4.55 -6.46
C LEU A 87 -7.18 5.80 -5.64
N ARG A 88 -5.96 6.35 -5.72
CA ARG A 88 -5.63 7.63 -5.06
C ARG A 88 -6.46 8.79 -5.62
N THR A 89 -6.69 8.84 -6.93
CA THR A 89 -7.58 9.87 -7.53
C THR A 89 -9.04 9.74 -7.07
N ARG A 90 -9.45 8.55 -6.66
CA ARG A 90 -10.78 8.26 -6.08
C ARG A 90 -10.86 8.54 -4.57
N GLY A 91 -9.79 9.06 -3.97
CA GLY A 91 -9.76 9.45 -2.55
C GLY A 91 -9.36 8.35 -1.56
N TYR A 92 -8.89 7.20 -2.05
CA TYR A 92 -8.42 6.13 -1.17
C TYR A 92 -6.98 6.36 -0.73
N THR A 93 -6.67 6.00 0.52
CA THR A 93 -5.28 5.78 0.93
C THR A 93 -4.81 4.43 0.40
N VAL A 94 -3.69 4.43 -0.33
CA VAL A 94 -3.16 3.25 -1.00
C VAL A 94 -1.70 3.02 -0.65
N LEU A 95 -1.41 1.83 -0.12
CA LEU A 95 -0.05 1.31 0.09
C LEU A 95 0.24 0.23 -0.95
N LEU A 96 1.47 0.19 -1.45
CA LEU A 96 1.96 -0.93 -2.24
C LEU A 96 2.94 -1.74 -1.40
N THR A 97 2.89 -3.07 -1.50
CA THR A 97 3.91 -3.93 -0.87
C THR A 97 5.29 -3.65 -1.49
N ARG A 98 5.38 -3.41 -2.80
CA ARG A 98 6.60 -2.91 -3.44
C ARG A 98 6.31 -1.83 -4.47
N THR A 99 7.28 -0.94 -4.66
CA THR A 99 7.21 0.17 -5.63
C THR A 99 8.28 0.06 -6.72
N ASP A 100 9.17 -0.90 -6.57
CA ASP A 100 10.36 -1.20 -7.37
C ASP A 100 10.53 -2.73 -7.49
N ASP A 101 11.59 -3.15 -8.18
CA ASP A 101 11.95 -4.56 -8.34
C ASP A 101 12.68 -5.10 -7.10
N ARG A 102 11.91 -5.40 -6.05
CA ARG A 102 12.41 -6.02 -4.82
C ARG A 102 11.50 -7.13 -4.31
N ASP A 103 12.09 -8.05 -3.55
CA ASP A 103 11.40 -8.95 -2.63
C ASP A 103 11.78 -8.59 -1.18
N TYR A 104 11.23 -9.32 -0.21
CA TYR A 104 11.60 -9.22 1.20
C TYR A 104 12.43 -10.41 1.70
N ALA A 105 13.06 -11.17 0.81
CA ALA A 105 13.92 -12.27 1.22
C ALA A 105 15.13 -11.76 2.01
N LEU A 106 15.51 -12.46 3.09
CA LEU A 106 16.72 -12.10 3.82
C LEU A 106 17.97 -12.48 3.01
N PRO A 107 19.10 -11.77 3.18
CA PRO A 107 20.35 -12.10 2.49
C PRO A 107 20.71 -13.58 2.64
N GLY A 108 20.93 -14.25 1.51
CA GLY A 108 21.28 -15.67 1.46
C GLY A 108 20.09 -16.65 1.47
N GLN A 109 18.86 -16.19 1.72
CA GLN A 109 17.68 -17.03 1.54
C GLN A 109 17.40 -17.27 0.06
N ARG A 110 16.95 -18.49 -0.28
CA ARG A 110 16.49 -18.86 -1.62
C ARG A 110 15.30 -19.82 -1.54
N GLY A 111 14.61 -20.00 -2.66
CA GLY A 111 13.54 -20.97 -2.82
C GLY A 111 12.38 -20.74 -1.83
N ARG A 112 11.86 -21.83 -1.25
CA ARG A 112 10.66 -21.79 -0.41
C ARG A 112 10.79 -20.88 0.82
N ASN A 113 11.97 -20.81 1.43
CA ASN A 113 12.18 -19.98 2.63
C ASN A 113 12.14 -18.49 2.28
N ALA A 114 12.85 -18.09 1.22
CA ALA A 114 12.78 -16.72 0.70
C ALA A 114 11.34 -16.33 0.34
N LYS A 115 10.62 -17.21 -0.38
CA LYS A 115 9.23 -16.99 -0.74
C LYS A 115 8.31 -16.88 0.48
N ARG A 116 8.51 -17.69 1.52
CA ARG A 116 7.73 -17.60 2.76
C ARG A 116 7.97 -16.24 3.45
N THR A 117 9.23 -15.87 3.66
CA THR A 117 9.59 -14.58 4.26
C THR A 117 9.03 -13.40 3.46
N ASP A 118 9.08 -13.49 2.13
CA ASP A 118 8.50 -12.47 1.25
C ASP A 118 6.99 -12.31 1.43
N LEU A 119 6.25 -13.40 1.39
CA LEU A 119 4.79 -13.37 1.55
C LEU A 119 4.38 -12.95 2.97
N ASP A 120 5.11 -13.38 4.00
CA ASP A 120 4.85 -12.99 5.39
C ASP A 120 5.01 -11.47 5.58
N ALA A 121 6.01 -10.84 4.94
CA ALA A 121 6.20 -9.40 4.99
C ALA A 121 5.05 -8.63 4.30
N ARG A 122 4.54 -9.15 3.17
CA ARG A 122 3.39 -8.56 2.45
C ARG A 122 2.12 -8.61 3.30
N ILE A 123 1.87 -9.76 3.97
CA ILE A 123 0.75 -9.93 4.92
C ILE A 123 0.91 -8.96 6.09
N ALA A 124 2.10 -8.93 6.71
CA ALA A 124 2.37 -8.07 7.86
C ALA A 124 2.14 -6.59 7.55
N LEU A 125 2.49 -6.13 6.34
CA LEU A 125 2.21 -4.76 5.91
C LEU A 125 0.71 -4.45 5.95
N ALA A 126 -0.12 -5.36 5.42
CA ALA A 126 -1.57 -5.17 5.36
C ALA A 126 -2.24 -5.21 6.73
N GLU A 127 -1.84 -6.17 7.56
CA GLU A 127 -2.35 -6.33 8.92
C GLU A 127 -1.94 -5.14 9.82
N ALA A 128 -0.68 -4.71 9.75
CA ALA A 128 -0.18 -3.58 10.54
C ALA A 128 -0.89 -2.25 10.21
N HIS A 129 -1.36 -2.09 8.98
CA HIS A 129 -2.10 -0.91 8.55
C HIS A 129 -3.62 -1.09 8.59
N ARG A 130 -4.12 -2.23 9.11
CA ARG A 130 -5.54 -2.56 9.22
C ARG A 130 -6.27 -2.33 7.89
N ALA A 131 -5.68 -2.85 6.81
CA ALA A 131 -6.20 -2.67 5.48
C ALA A 131 -7.66 -3.13 5.39
N VAL A 132 -8.50 -2.36 4.70
CA VAL A 132 -9.91 -2.73 4.46
C VAL A 132 -10.06 -3.68 3.28
N ALA A 133 -9.06 -3.71 2.40
CA ALA A 133 -8.96 -4.64 1.29
C ALA A 133 -7.50 -4.87 0.91
N PHE A 134 -7.20 -6.09 0.47
CA PHE A 134 -5.91 -6.47 -0.10
C PHE A 134 -6.10 -6.99 -1.52
N ILE A 135 -5.39 -6.42 -2.49
CA ILE A 135 -5.49 -6.79 -3.90
C ILE A 135 -4.10 -7.14 -4.40
N SER A 136 -3.85 -8.42 -4.66
CA SER A 136 -2.61 -8.87 -5.30
C SER A 136 -2.80 -9.00 -6.80
N ILE A 137 -1.87 -8.47 -7.58
CA ILE A 137 -1.89 -8.51 -9.05
C ILE A 137 -0.83 -9.49 -9.53
N HIS A 138 -1.25 -10.42 -10.38
CA HIS A 138 -0.45 -11.51 -10.95
C HIS A 138 -0.73 -11.72 -12.45
N CYS A 139 0.06 -12.58 -13.09
CA CYS A 139 -0.22 -13.13 -14.41
C CYS A 139 -0.22 -14.65 -14.35
N ASN A 140 -1.28 -15.28 -14.86
CA ASN A 140 -1.37 -16.74 -14.87
C ASN A 140 -0.42 -17.31 -15.93
N SER A 141 -0.10 -18.59 -15.84
CA SER A 141 0.90 -19.24 -16.68
C SER A 141 0.60 -20.69 -17.03
N SER A 142 -0.64 -21.17 -16.85
CA SER A 142 -0.95 -22.56 -17.19
C SER A 142 -0.61 -22.87 -18.67
N PRO A 143 0.32 -23.81 -18.94
CA PRO A 143 0.66 -24.21 -20.31
C PRO A 143 -0.51 -24.89 -21.04
N GLU A 144 -1.44 -25.47 -20.28
CA GLU A 144 -2.63 -26.17 -20.79
C GLU A 144 -3.78 -25.22 -21.09
N ALA A 145 -3.68 -23.95 -20.68
CA ALA A 145 -4.73 -22.99 -20.91
C ALA A 145 -4.88 -22.68 -22.40
N THR A 146 -6.02 -23.09 -22.96
CA THR A 146 -6.38 -22.84 -24.36
C THR A 146 -7.14 -21.52 -24.55
N ARG A 147 -7.55 -20.88 -23.45
CA ARG A 147 -8.27 -19.60 -23.42
C ARG A 147 -7.70 -18.70 -22.33
N GLY A 148 -7.33 -17.49 -22.73
CA GLY A 148 -6.85 -16.45 -21.83
C GLY A 148 -7.96 -15.61 -21.17
N GLY A 149 -7.56 -14.43 -20.72
CA GLY A 149 -8.37 -13.44 -20.02
C GLY A 149 -8.15 -13.45 -18.51
N ALA A 150 -8.54 -12.33 -17.90
CA ALA A 150 -8.34 -12.08 -16.49
C ALA A 150 -9.34 -12.85 -15.61
N GLU A 151 -8.87 -13.25 -14.44
CA GLU A 151 -9.65 -13.97 -13.44
C GLU A 151 -9.26 -13.54 -12.03
N THR A 152 -10.23 -13.63 -11.12
CA THR A 152 -10.07 -13.20 -9.74
C THR A 152 -10.25 -14.38 -8.80
N PHE A 153 -9.30 -14.59 -7.90
CA PHE A 153 -9.29 -15.65 -6.91
C PHE A 153 -9.52 -15.08 -5.51
N PHE A 154 -10.25 -15.82 -4.68
CA PHE A 154 -10.58 -15.41 -3.31
C PHE A 154 -10.62 -16.60 -2.34
N ASN A 155 -10.46 -16.34 -1.05
CA ASN A 155 -10.73 -17.34 -0.02
C ASN A 155 -12.24 -17.39 0.28
N PRO A 156 -12.95 -18.51 0.01
CA PRO A 156 -14.39 -18.64 0.24
C PRO A 156 -14.78 -18.62 1.72
N SER A 157 -13.83 -18.87 2.63
CA SER A 157 -14.05 -18.76 4.08
C SER A 157 -14.23 -17.31 4.55
N LEU A 158 -13.91 -16.32 3.71
CA LEU A 158 -14.10 -14.90 3.99
C LEU A 158 -15.16 -14.32 3.05
N THR A 159 -16.38 -14.11 3.56
CA THR A 159 -17.52 -13.58 2.79
C THR A 159 -17.16 -12.30 2.03
N GLY A 160 -16.45 -11.36 2.68
CA GLY A 160 -16.01 -10.12 2.06
C GLY A 160 -15.08 -10.32 0.86
N SER A 161 -14.20 -11.33 0.90
CA SER A 161 -13.30 -11.67 -0.22
C SER A 161 -14.09 -12.15 -1.43
N LYS A 162 -15.16 -12.94 -1.22
CA LYS A 162 -16.04 -13.38 -2.30
C LYS A 162 -16.76 -12.20 -2.97
N VAL A 163 -17.33 -11.29 -2.18
CA VAL A 163 -18.03 -10.11 -2.71
C VAL A 163 -17.07 -9.19 -3.46
N LEU A 164 -15.89 -8.93 -2.91
CA LEU A 164 -14.84 -8.16 -3.56
C LEU A 164 -14.42 -8.79 -4.90
N ALA A 165 -14.17 -10.09 -4.92
CA ALA A 165 -13.78 -10.81 -6.14
C ALA A 165 -14.85 -10.78 -7.21
N GLN A 166 -16.12 -10.95 -6.84
CA GLN A 166 -17.24 -10.88 -7.77
C GLN A 166 -17.43 -9.47 -8.34
N ALA A 167 -17.24 -8.43 -7.53
CA ALA A 167 -17.30 -7.05 -7.97
C ALA A 167 -16.18 -6.75 -8.99
N ILE A 168 -14.94 -7.13 -8.68
CA ILE A 168 -13.79 -6.96 -9.58
C ILE A 168 -13.97 -7.77 -10.88
N GLN A 169 -14.34 -9.05 -10.78
CA GLN A 169 -14.51 -9.90 -11.97
C GLN A 169 -15.62 -9.36 -12.88
N THR A 170 -16.67 -8.77 -12.31
CA THR A 170 -17.75 -8.14 -13.10
C THR A 170 -17.27 -6.97 -13.92
N GLU A 171 -16.39 -6.13 -13.37
CA GLU A 171 -15.77 -5.03 -14.12
C GLU A 171 -14.76 -5.52 -15.15
N LEU A 172 -13.94 -6.52 -14.81
CA LEU A 172 -12.97 -7.11 -15.74
C LEU A 172 -13.64 -7.66 -17.00
N ARG A 173 -14.80 -8.31 -16.87
CA ARG A 173 -15.60 -8.82 -18.00
C ARG A 173 -16.08 -7.74 -18.97
N LYS A 174 -16.09 -6.46 -18.58
CA LYS A 174 -16.47 -5.35 -19.46
C LYS A 174 -15.36 -4.93 -20.41
N ILE A 175 -14.12 -5.38 -20.18
CA ILE A 175 -13.00 -5.09 -21.08
C ILE A 175 -13.25 -5.79 -22.43
N PRO A 176 -13.13 -5.08 -23.57
CA PRO A 176 -13.39 -5.65 -24.88
C PRO A 176 -12.57 -6.92 -25.15
N GLY A 177 -13.24 -8.00 -25.55
CA GLY A 177 -12.59 -9.28 -25.83
C GLY A 177 -12.13 -10.05 -24.60
N MET A 178 -12.59 -9.67 -23.39
CA MET A 178 -12.39 -10.45 -22.17
C MET A 178 -13.24 -11.72 -22.19
N SER A 179 -12.72 -12.79 -21.59
CA SER A 179 -13.50 -14.01 -21.37
C SER A 179 -14.57 -13.80 -20.30
N LEU A 180 -15.66 -14.59 -20.37
CA LEU A 180 -16.75 -14.56 -19.39
C LEU A 180 -16.40 -15.36 -18.13
N ARG A 181 -15.14 -15.31 -17.69
CA ARG A 181 -14.67 -16.04 -16.50
C ARG A 181 -15.36 -15.52 -15.24
N GLU A 182 -15.52 -16.44 -14.29
CA GLU A 182 -16.05 -16.14 -12.97
C GLU A 182 -14.93 -15.95 -11.95
N ALA A 183 -15.29 -15.50 -10.75
CA ALA A 183 -14.34 -15.51 -9.65
C ALA A 183 -14.21 -16.94 -9.11
N HIS A 184 -13.00 -17.37 -8.81
CA HIS A 184 -12.69 -18.76 -8.45
C HIS A 184 -12.16 -18.89 -7.03
N ASP A 185 -12.30 -20.10 -6.47
CA ASP A 185 -11.70 -20.45 -5.19
C ASP A 185 -10.17 -20.36 -5.29
N GLY A 186 -9.59 -19.49 -4.49
CA GLY A 186 -8.17 -19.22 -4.36
C GLY A 186 -7.55 -19.81 -3.10
N SER A 187 -8.17 -20.80 -2.47
CA SER A 187 -7.72 -21.36 -1.18
C SER A 187 -6.31 -21.97 -1.24
N ALA A 188 -5.79 -22.29 -2.43
CA ALA A 188 -4.42 -22.76 -2.60
C ALA A 188 -3.37 -21.63 -2.46
N TYR A 189 -3.76 -20.36 -2.58
CA TYR A 189 -2.84 -19.24 -2.47
C TYR A 189 -2.53 -18.90 -1.01
N TYR A 190 -1.23 -18.87 -0.70
CA TYR A 190 -0.77 -18.64 0.67
C TYR A 190 -1.25 -17.30 1.24
N LEU A 191 -1.18 -16.20 0.48
CA LEU A 191 -1.67 -14.89 0.91
C LEU A 191 -3.15 -14.95 1.34
N LEU A 192 -4.01 -15.56 0.51
CA LEU A 192 -5.45 -15.63 0.76
C LEU A 192 -5.82 -16.48 1.98
N GLN A 193 -4.94 -17.41 2.39
CA GLN A 193 -5.12 -18.20 3.60
C GLN A 193 -4.73 -17.47 4.89
N HIS A 194 -3.94 -16.40 4.81
CA HIS A 194 -3.33 -15.76 5.99
C HIS A 194 -3.76 -14.31 6.21
N LEU A 195 -4.41 -13.69 5.21
CA LEU A 195 -5.00 -12.36 5.32
C LEU A 195 -6.36 -12.44 6.03
N THR A 196 -6.62 -11.50 6.95
CA THR A 196 -7.85 -11.48 7.75
C THR A 196 -8.91 -10.52 7.23
N MET A 197 -8.54 -9.63 6.30
CA MET A 197 -9.43 -8.70 5.61
C MET A 197 -9.88 -9.26 4.24
N PRO A 198 -10.90 -8.66 3.60
CA PRO A 198 -11.25 -8.96 2.21
C PRO A 198 -10.01 -8.92 1.30
N ALA A 199 -9.68 -10.06 0.71
CA ALA A 199 -8.45 -10.24 -0.06
C ALA A 199 -8.69 -11.00 -1.35
N VAL A 200 -8.04 -10.56 -2.42
CA VAL A 200 -8.12 -11.20 -3.74
C VAL A 200 -6.75 -11.29 -4.42
N ILE A 201 -6.61 -12.28 -5.28
CA ILE A 201 -5.57 -12.32 -6.31
C ILE A 201 -6.24 -12.10 -7.66
N VAL A 202 -5.79 -11.12 -8.41
CA VAL A 202 -6.23 -10.84 -9.78
C VAL A 202 -5.14 -11.32 -10.73
N GLU A 203 -5.42 -12.39 -11.45
CA GLU A 203 -4.62 -12.79 -12.59
C GLU A 203 -5.05 -11.98 -13.80
N ALA A 204 -4.20 -11.06 -14.29
CA ALA A 204 -4.56 -10.11 -15.35
C ALA A 204 -4.69 -10.74 -16.75
N GLY A 205 -4.30 -12.01 -16.89
CA GLY A 205 -4.26 -12.78 -18.13
C GLY A 205 -3.20 -13.87 -18.05
N TYR A 206 -3.06 -14.67 -19.11
CA TYR A 206 -2.13 -15.80 -19.16
C TYR A 206 -0.86 -15.45 -19.95
N LEU A 207 0.27 -15.27 -19.26
CA LEU A 207 1.53 -14.82 -19.88
C LEU A 207 2.10 -15.81 -20.89
N LEU A 208 1.83 -17.11 -20.73
CA LEU A 208 2.26 -18.14 -21.67
C LEU A 208 1.39 -18.22 -22.92
N ILE A 209 0.18 -17.65 -22.93
CA ILE A 209 -0.67 -17.57 -24.12
C ILE A 209 -0.25 -16.35 -24.96
N PRO A 210 0.16 -16.51 -26.23
CA PRO A 210 0.67 -15.40 -27.04
C PRO A 210 -0.30 -14.22 -27.19
N SER A 211 -1.61 -14.49 -27.35
CA SER A 211 -2.62 -13.44 -27.51
C SER A 211 -2.85 -12.63 -26.24
N ASP A 212 -2.69 -13.24 -25.06
CA ASP A 212 -2.75 -12.53 -23.77
C ASP A 212 -1.44 -11.80 -23.49
N ARG A 213 -0.28 -12.40 -23.79
CA ARG A 213 1.03 -11.76 -23.64
C ARG A 213 1.09 -10.41 -24.35
N VAL A 214 0.60 -10.34 -25.59
CA VAL A 214 0.54 -9.08 -26.37
C VAL A 214 -0.30 -8.01 -25.64
N LYS A 215 -1.38 -8.41 -24.96
CA LYS A 215 -2.19 -7.50 -24.16
C LYS A 215 -1.48 -7.12 -22.85
N LEU A 216 -0.91 -8.08 -22.13
CA LEU A 216 -0.27 -7.88 -20.83
C LEU A 216 0.90 -6.89 -20.87
N VAL A 217 1.63 -6.83 -21.99
CA VAL A 217 2.70 -5.83 -22.21
C VAL A 217 2.20 -4.51 -22.81
N ASN A 218 0.91 -4.39 -23.13
CA ASN A 218 0.32 -3.19 -23.71
C ASN A 218 -0.16 -2.23 -22.58
N PRO A 219 0.41 -1.01 -22.48
CA PRO A 219 0.02 -0.06 -21.43
C PRO A 219 -1.47 0.32 -21.43
N ALA A 220 -2.14 0.29 -22.59
CA ALA A 220 -3.57 0.58 -22.67
C ALA A 220 -4.41 -0.53 -22.02
N TYR A 221 -4.04 -1.80 -22.23
CA TYR A 221 -4.71 -2.93 -21.59
C TYR A 221 -4.42 -2.97 -20.08
N GLN A 222 -3.16 -2.73 -19.67
CA GLN A 222 -2.81 -2.62 -18.26
C GLN A 222 -3.64 -1.55 -17.54
N ARG A 223 -3.88 -0.40 -18.18
CA ARG A 223 -4.77 0.65 -17.68
C ARG A 223 -6.23 0.19 -17.60
N GLN A 224 -6.73 -0.53 -18.59
CA GLN A 224 -8.09 -1.09 -18.56
C GLN A 224 -8.27 -2.07 -17.38
N VAL A 225 -7.31 -2.96 -17.15
CA VAL A 225 -7.31 -3.88 -15.99
C VAL A 225 -7.29 -3.08 -14.68
N ALA A 226 -6.38 -2.12 -14.55
CA ALA A 226 -6.29 -1.28 -13.36
C ALA A 226 -7.59 -0.51 -13.07
N GLU A 227 -8.22 0.10 -14.08
CA GLU A 227 -9.50 0.81 -13.91
C GLU A 227 -10.67 -0.12 -13.57
N ALA A 228 -10.71 -1.32 -14.16
CA ALA A 228 -11.72 -2.32 -13.84
C ALA A 228 -11.59 -2.80 -12.38
N VAL A 229 -10.37 -3.08 -11.93
CA VAL A 229 -10.10 -3.45 -10.53
C VAL A 229 -10.46 -2.30 -9.59
N ALA A 230 -10.10 -1.05 -9.94
CA ALA A 230 -10.44 0.13 -9.15
C ALA A 230 -11.97 0.35 -9.04
N ALA A 231 -12.71 0.17 -10.13
CA ALA A 231 -14.16 0.24 -10.15
C ALA A 231 -14.79 -0.87 -9.30
N GLY A 232 -14.32 -2.11 -9.43
CA GLY A 232 -14.80 -3.24 -8.63
C GLY A 232 -14.59 -3.03 -7.13
N LEU A 233 -13.41 -2.54 -6.73
CA LEU A 233 -13.14 -2.17 -5.35
C LEU A 233 -14.05 -1.03 -4.87
N THR A 234 -14.27 -0.01 -5.70
CA THR A 234 -15.16 1.12 -5.36
C THR A 234 -16.58 0.62 -5.10
N HIS A 235 -17.10 -0.28 -5.96
CA HIS A 235 -18.41 -0.88 -5.78
C HIS A 235 -18.48 -1.72 -4.49
N PHE A 236 -17.45 -2.51 -4.21
CA PHE A 236 -17.34 -3.29 -2.99
C PHE A 236 -17.39 -2.38 -1.75
N LEU A 237 -16.52 -1.36 -1.66
CA LEU A 237 -16.44 -0.49 -0.49
C LEU A 237 -17.69 0.37 -0.28
N ASN A 238 -18.43 0.70 -1.34
CA ASN A 238 -19.69 1.45 -1.23
C ASN A 238 -20.89 0.59 -0.80
N SER A 239 -20.81 -0.73 -0.96
CA SER A 239 -21.94 -1.64 -0.71
C SER A 239 -21.72 -2.60 0.47
N TRP A 240 -20.46 -2.83 0.85
CA TRP A 240 -20.10 -3.78 1.89
C TRP A 240 -20.14 -3.14 3.28
N SER A 241 -21.10 -3.56 4.11
CA SER A 241 -21.29 -3.07 5.48
C SER A 241 -20.55 -3.87 6.57
N GLY A 242 -19.65 -4.80 6.20
CA GLY A 242 -18.73 -5.42 7.16
C GLY A 242 -19.29 -6.55 8.04
N THR A 243 -20.43 -7.15 7.71
CA THR A 243 -20.95 -8.30 8.47
C THR A 243 -20.30 -9.60 7.99
N SER A 244 -19.45 -10.14 8.87
CA SER A 244 -18.88 -11.49 8.85
C SER A 244 -19.94 -12.57 8.64
#